data_AF-A0A154PCI9-F1
#
_entry.id   AF-A0A154PCI9-F1
#
_cell.length_a   1.000
_cell.length_b   1.000
_cell.length_c   1.000
_cell.angle_alpha   90.00
_cell.angle_beta   90.00
_cell.angle_gamma   90.00
#
_symmetry.space_group_name_H-M   'P 1'
#
loop_
_entity.id
_entity.type
_entity.pdbx_description
1 polymer ?
#
loop_
_entity_poly.entity_id
_entity_poly.type
_entity_poly.pdbx_seq_one_letter_code
_entity_poly.pdbx_strand_id
1 'polypeptide(L)'
;MTTVKSKAINLPKYESLFYFFSWTGAVFYSIYKVSLLDTYFNDYHDLYDDFSSGWIWIGRKQDISDQEWKIWIPLIINFIPWIFLNHFISHIIKLLLNPMVFEVLNPWALYGLGYCMGQFFLIKYVVVYGLNHTLCAIDNIQAPSQPKCVARIYLYSDMWKYFDKGLYKFLVRYIYIPLLKSNFNKVLASFLCFTFVFVWHGMQINIFIWAFLNFIGLNIESLMKLVGKNMWYSTFVLLLFLYCCCQVSTDLKNWNS
;
A
#
# COMPACT_ATOMS: atom_id res chain seq x y z
N MET A 1 15.93 21.21 17.71
CA MET A 1 15.79 19.99 16.88
C MET A 1 16.89 20.01 15.84
N THR A 2 17.99 19.30 16.10
CA THR A 2 19.10 19.15 15.14
C THR A 2 18.62 18.26 14.00
N THR A 3 18.59 18.82 12.79
CA THR A 3 18.30 18.08 11.57
C THR A 3 19.46 17.13 11.32
N VAL A 4 19.34 15.89 11.79
CA VAL A 4 20.20 14.79 11.33
C VAL A 4 19.86 14.58 9.86
N LYS A 5 20.55 15.30 8.97
CA LYS A 5 20.62 14.91 7.56
C LYS A 5 21.25 13.53 7.57
N SER A 6 20.47 12.48 7.36
CA SER A 6 21.04 11.17 7.04
C SER A 6 21.85 11.39 5.77
N LYS A 7 23.17 11.53 5.92
CA LYS A 7 24.09 11.60 4.80
C LYS A 7 23.98 10.23 4.15
N ALA A 8 23.16 10.12 3.10
CA ALA A 8 23.05 8.91 2.33
C ALA A 8 24.47 8.52 1.94
N ILE A 9 24.93 7.38 2.48
CA ILE A 9 26.26 6.86 2.18
C ILE A 9 26.15 6.34 0.75
N ASN A 10 26.42 7.22 -0.21
CA ASN A 10 26.48 6.84 -1.60
C ASN A 10 27.78 6.08 -1.81
N LEU A 11 27.66 4.79 -2.12
CA LEU A 11 28.79 3.99 -2.57
C LEU A 11 29.45 4.69 -3.77
N PRO A 12 30.78 4.71 -3.85
CA PRO A 12 31.48 5.22 -5.01
C PRO A 12 30.98 4.54 -6.29
N LYS A 13 30.81 5.31 -7.38
CA LYS A 13 30.25 4.79 -8.64
C LYS A 13 30.98 3.56 -9.16
N TYR A 14 32.31 3.50 -8.99
CA TYR A 14 33.12 2.35 -9.41
C TYR A 14 32.80 1.09 -8.61
N GLU A 15 32.51 1.22 -7.31
CA GLU A 15 32.19 0.11 -6.42
C GLU A 15 30.80 -0.44 -6.77
N SER A 16 29.83 0.44 -6.98
CA SER A 16 28.49 0.07 -7.46
C SER A 16 28.52 -0.63 -8.82
N LEU A 17 29.35 -0.12 -9.76
CA LEU A 17 29.55 -0.75 -11.07
C LEU A 17 30.19 -2.14 -10.93
N PHE A 18 31.21 -2.26 -10.08
CA PHE A 18 31.86 -3.54 -9.81
C PHE A 18 30.87 -4.57 -9.26
N TYR A 19 30.08 -4.21 -8.23
CA TYR A 19 29.05 -5.11 -7.69
C TYR A 19 28.02 -5.50 -8.75
N PHE A 20 27.55 -4.55 -9.55
CA PHE A 20 26.59 -4.82 -10.61
C PHE A 20 27.13 -5.83 -11.63
N PHE A 21 28.33 -5.61 -12.16
CA PHE A 21 28.93 -6.52 -13.13
C PHE A 21 29.34 -7.85 -12.53
N SER A 22 29.85 -7.87 -11.29
CA SER A 22 30.22 -9.10 -10.59
C SER A 22 28.99 -9.98 -10.36
N TRP A 23 27.90 -9.41 -9.83
CA TRP A 23 26.66 -10.14 -9.61
C TRP A 23 26.05 -10.63 -10.92
N THR A 24 25.95 -9.74 -11.92
CA THR A 24 25.39 -10.09 -13.24
C THR A 24 26.23 -11.19 -13.92
N GLY A 25 27.56 -11.09 -13.85
CA GLY A 25 28.48 -12.09 -14.35
C GLY A 25 28.34 -13.44 -13.64
N ALA A 26 28.20 -13.44 -12.31
CA ALA A 26 27.95 -14.66 -11.54
C ALA A 26 26.63 -15.34 -11.92
N VAL A 27 25.56 -14.57 -12.12
CA VAL A 27 24.27 -15.07 -12.59
C VAL A 27 24.40 -15.70 -13.98
N PHE A 28 24.98 -14.99 -14.95
CA PHE A 28 25.18 -15.52 -16.30
C PHE A 28 26.10 -16.74 -16.33
N TYR A 29 27.16 -16.76 -15.52
CA TYR A 29 28.05 -17.92 -15.40
C TYR A 29 27.32 -19.13 -14.84
N SER A 30 26.43 -18.92 -13.87
CA SER A 30 25.60 -19.99 -13.29
C SER A 30 24.64 -20.55 -14.33
N ILE A 31 23.95 -19.69 -15.09
CA ILE A 31 23.07 -20.09 -16.19
C ILE A 31 23.86 -20.85 -17.27
N TYR A 32 25.06 -20.39 -17.61
CA TYR A 32 25.93 -21.06 -18.57
C TYR A 32 26.34 -22.46 -18.07
N LYS A 33 26.73 -22.61 -16.80
CA LYS A 33 27.04 -23.92 -16.22
C LYS A 33 25.84 -24.87 -16.23
N VAL A 34 24.64 -24.37 -15.94
CA VAL A 34 23.40 -25.16 -16.07
C VAL A 34 23.17 -25.57 -17.53
N SER A 35 23.41 -24.66 -18.49
CA SER A 35 23.25 -24.97 -19.91
C SER A 35 24.23 -26.03 -20.43
N LEU A 36 25.41 -26.16 -19.82
CA LEU A 36 26.36 -27.24 -20.15
C LEU A 36 25.92 -28.60 -19.63
N LEU A 37 25.14 -28.64 -18.55
CA LEU A 37 24.57 -29.87 -17.98
C LEU A 37 23.28 -30.31 -18.69
N ASP A 38 22.81 -29.54 -19.67
CA ASP A 38 21.55 -29.79 -20.39
C ASP A 38 21.50 -31.17 -21.06
N THR A 39 22.60 -31.61 -21.67
CA THR A 39 22.66 -32.92 -22.35
C THR A 39 22.48 -34.10 -21.41
N TYR A 40 22.86 -33.96 -20.13
CA TYR A 40 22.70 -35.00 -19.13
C TYR A 40 21.23 -35.31 -18.84
N PHE A 41 20.36 -34.29 -18.86
CA PHE A 41 18.94 -34.45 -18.51
C PHE A 41 18.05 -34.96 -19.66
N ASN A 42 18.58 -34.99 -20.89
CA ASN A 42 17.85 -35.57 -22.03
C ASN A 42 17.68 -37.09 -21.87
N ASP A 43 18.73 -37.77 -21.43
CA ASP A 43 18.76 -39.24 -21.25
C ASP A 43 18.61 -39.67 -19.77
N TYR A 44 18.31 -38.72 -18.88
CA TYR A 44 18.08 -38.99 -17.46
C TYR A 44 16.82 -39.85 -17.28
N HIS A 45 17.00 -41.02 -16.67
CA HIS A 45 15.90 -41.88 -16.26
C HIS A 45 15.27 -41.29 -14.99
N ASP A 46 14.12 -40.67 -15.14
CA ASP A 46 13.35 -40.10 -14.04
C ASP A 46 12.74 -41.22 -13.18
N LEU A 47 13.46 -41.64 -12.14
CA LEU A 47 13.03 -42.67 -11.20
C LEU A 47 12.01 -42.13 -10.19
N TYR A 48 12.03 -40.82 -9.92
CA TYR A 48 11.29 -40.19 -8.83
C TYR A 48 10.05 -39.42 -9.31
N ASP A 49 9.81 -39.39 -10.62
CA ASP A 49 8.76 -38.60 -11.28
C ASP A 49 8.89 -37.10 -10.91
N ASP A 50 10.13 -36.61 -10.90
CA ASP A 50 10.50 -35.26 -10.52
C ASP A 50 10.52 -34.27 -11.70
N PHE A 51 10.28 -34.73 -12.93
CA PHE A 51 10.20 -33.89 -14.12
C PHE A 51 8.86 -33.97 -14.85
N SER A 52 8.30 -32.80 -15.20
CA SER A 52 7.12 -32.68 -16.07
C SER A 52 7.45 -31.97 -17.39
N SER A 53 6.49 -31.93 -18.33
CA SER A 53 6.61 -31.05 -19.51
C SER A 53 6.73 -29.59 -19.06
N GLY A 54 7.85 -28.94 -19.38
CA GLY A 54 8.04 -27.53 -19.07
C GLY A 54 7.48 -26.63 -20.16
N TRP A 55 8.11 -25.46 -20.34
CA TRP A 55 7.55 -24.43 -21.19
C TRP A 55 7.74 -24.77 -22.66
N ILE A 56 6.64 -24.74 -23.43
CA ILE A 56 6.60 -25.19 -24.84
C ILE A 56 7.65 -24.47 -25.72
N TRP A 57 7.80 -23.16 -25.55
CA TRP A 57 8.77 -22.32 -26.26
C TRP A 57 10.24 -22.56 -25.91
N ILE A 58 10.54 -23.13 -24.74
CA ILE A 58 11.90 -23.52 -24.33
C ILE A 58 12.15 -24.99 -24.70
N GLY A 59 11.08 -25.81 -24.78
CA GLY A 59 11.17 -27.23 -25.13
C GLY A 59 11.84 -28.10 -24.07
N ARG A 60 11.94 -27.62 -22.83
CA ARG A 60 12.65 -28.28 -21.73
C ARG A 60 11.70 -28.90 -20.71
N LYS A 61 12.16 -29.94 -20.00
CA LYS A 61 11.47 -30.50 -18.84
C LYS A 61 11.51 -29.50 -17.68
N GLN A 62 10.42 -29.43 -16.93
CA GLN A 62 10.32 -28.63 -15.71
C GLN A 62 10.56 -29.54 -14.51
N ASP A 63 11.46 -29.13 -13.62
CA ASP A 63 11.61 -29.74 -12.30
C ASP A 63 10.38 -29.42 -11.43
N ILE A 64 9.77 -30.45 -10.86
CA ILE A 64 8.60 -30.39 -9.99
C ILE A 64 8.88 -30.95 -8.59
N SER A 65 10.13 -31.26 -8.27
CA SER A 65 10.57 -31.72 -6.94
C SER A 65 10.33 -30.65 -5.87
N ASP A 66 10.55 -29.38 -6.22
CA ASP A 66 10.37 -28.25 -5.33
C ASP A 66 8.89 -27.81 -5.24
N GLN A 67 8.26 -28.14 -4.12
CA GLN A 67 6.89 -27.74 -3.83
C GLN A 67 6.73 -26.22 -3.70
N GLU A 68 7.78 -25.51 -3.27
CA GLU A 68 7.75 -24.06 -3.10
C GLU A 68 7.44 -23.35 -4.43
N TRP A 69 8.06 -23.77 -5.54
CA TRP A 69 7.84 -23.16 -6.85
C TRP A 69 6.43 -23.38 -7.39
N LYS A 70 5.76 -24.48 -7.00
CA LYS A 70 4.33 -24.71 -7.33
C LYS A 70 3.42 -23.68 -6.66
N ILE A 71 3.86 -23.07 -5.54
CA ILE A 71 3.14 -22.01 -4.84
C ILE A 71 3.57 -20.63 -5.35
N TRP A 72 4.88 -20.38 -5.45
CA TRP A 72 5.42 -19.08 -5.81
C TRP A 72 5.12 -18.67 -7.25
N ILE A 73 5.17 -19.59 -8.22
CA ILE A 73 4.94 -19.26 -9.64
C ILE A 73 3.52 -18.73 -9.86
N PRO A 74 2.43 -19.42 -9.44
CA PRO A 74 1.08 -18.88 -9.57
C PRO A 74 0.90 -17.57 -8.81
N LEU A 75 1.51 -17.44 -7.63
CA LEU A 75 1.46 -16.22 -6.84
C LEU A 75 2.05 -15.04 -7.63
N ILE A 76 3.26 -15.19 -8.15
CA ILE A 76 3.97 -14.19 -8.94
C ILE A 76 3.16 -13.82 -10.20
N ILE A 77 2.68 -14.83 -10.95
CA ILE A 77 1.88 -14.61 -12.17
C ILE A 77 0.61 -13.79 -11.84
N ASN A 78 -0.05 -14.10 -10.73
CA ASN A 78 -1.24 -13.36 -10.31
C ASN A 78 -0.93 -11.93 -9.87
N PHE A 79 0.21 -11.66 -9.23
CA PHE A 79 0.57 -10.33 -8.73
C PHE A 79 1.19 -9.40 -9.78
N ILE A 80 1.92 -9.94 -10.76
CA ILE A 80 2.60 -9.16 -11.80
C ILE A 80 1.67 -8.13 -12.48
N PRO A 81 0.47 -8.48 -12.97
CA PRO A 81 -0.45 -7.51 -13.59
C PRO A 81 -0.82 -6.35 -12.67
N TRP A 82 -1.03 -6.65 -11.38
CA TRP A 82 -1.35 -5.63 -10.38
C TRP A 82 -0.18 -4.71 -10.08
N ILE A 83 1.05 -5.23 -10.06
CA ILE A 83 2.27 -4.41 -9.88
C ILE A 83 2.43 -3.45 -11.06
N PHE A 84 2.30 -3.96 -12.29
CA PHE A 84 2.36 -3.12 -13.49
C PHE A 84 1.26 -2.06 -13.51
N LEU A 85 0.02 -2.43 -13.20
CA LEU A 85 -1.11 -1.51 -13.12
C LEU A 85 -0.85 -0.40 -12.08
N ASN A 86 -0.34 -0.77 -10.89
CA ASN A 86 0.01 0.21 -9.85
C ASN A 86 1.11 1.17 -10.32
N HIS A 87 2.17 0.66 -10.96
CA HIS A 87 3.25 1.51 -11.49
C HIS A 87 2.74 2.45 -12.58
N PHE A 88 1.90 1.95 -13.49
CA PHE A 88 1.29 2.75 -14.55
C PHE A 88 0.42 3.88 -13.98
N ILE A 89 -0.53 3.56 -13.09
CA ILE A 89 -1.40 4.56 -12.46
C ILE A 89 -0.58 5.57 -11.65
N SER A 90 0.43 5.10 -10.90
CA SER A 90 1.32 5.98 -10.15
C SER A 90 2.04 6.98 -11.07
N HIS A 91 2.44 6.55 -12.27
CA HIS A 91 3.09 7.44 -13.24
C HIS A 91 2.11 8.48 -13.77
N ILE A 92 0.87 8.09 -14.10
CA ILE A 92 -0.19 9.01 -14.52
C ILE A 92 -0.49 10.05 -13.43
N ILE A 93 -0.67 9.62 -12.18
CA ILE A 93 -0.91 10.53 -11.05
C ILE A 93 0.25 11.52 -10.89
N LYS A 94 1.50 11.04 -11.01
CA LYS A 94 2.69 11.91 -10.94
C LYS A 94 2.70 12.97 -12.04
N LEU A 95 2.29 12.61 -13.27
CA LEU A 95 2.17 13.57 -14.38
C LEU A 95 1.07 14.60 -14.12
N LEU A 96 -0.08 14.18 -13.60
CA LEU A 96 -1.22 15.06 -13.30
C LEU A 96 -0.96 15.98 -12.09
N LEU A 97 -0.14 15.55 -11.14
CA LEU A 97 0.31 16.35 -10.00
C LEU A 97 1.53 17.23 -10.33
N ASN A 98 2.01 17.24 -11.58
CA ASN A 98 3.03 18.21 -12.00
C ASN A 98 2.46 19.63 -11.84
N PRO A 99 3.18 20.58 -11.22
CA PRO A 99 2.67 21.93 -10.96
C PRO A 99 2.07 22.62 -12.19
N MET A 100 2.73 22.51 -13.35
CA MET A 100 2.26 23.14 -14.59
C MET A 100 0.93 22.55 -15.07
N VAL A 101 0.73 21.24 -14.92
CA VAL A 101 -0.52 20.58 -15.32
C VAL A 101 -1.60 20.85 -14.29
N PHE A 102 -1.25 20.73 -13.01
CA PHE A 102 -2.15 20.89 -11.89
C PHE A 102 -2.83 22.26 -11.85
N GLU A 103 -2.09 23.33 -12.17
CA GLU A 103 -2.62 24.70 -12.18
C GLU A 103 -3.68 24.95 -13.26
N VAL A 104 -3.66 24.18 -14.34
CA VAL A 104 -4.56 24.30 -15.50
C VAL A 104 -5.80 23.41 -15.34
N LEU A 105 -5.81 22.48 -14.38
CA LEU A 105 -6.96 21.60 -14.14
C LEU A 105 -8.15 22.39 -13.59
N ASN A 106 -9.32 22.16 -14.18
CA ASN A 106 -10.57 22.70 -13.67
C ASN A 106 -10.99 21.99 -12.36
N PRO A 107 -11.89 22.58 -11.55
CA PRO A 107 -12.31 22.00 -10.28
C PRO A 107 -12.89 20.58 -10.39
N TRP A 108 -13.63 20.27 -11.45
CA TRP A 108 -14.18 18.93 -11.69
C TRP A 108 -13.07 17.88 -11.89
N ALA A 109 -12.04 18.23 -12.64
CA ALA A 109 -10.87 17.39 -12.84
C ALA A 109 -10.09 17.19 -11.54
N LEU A 110 -10.00 18.22 -10.69
CA LEU A 110 -9.39 18.11 -9.36
C LEU A 110 -10.15 17.12 -8.47
N TYR A 111 -11.48 17.20 -8.41
CA TYR A 111 -12.29 16.23 -7.66
C TYR A 111 -12.13 14.81 -8.18
N GLY A 112 -12.12 14.64 -9.51
CA GLY A 112 -11.84 13.35 -10.14
C GLY A 112 -10.45 12.82 -9.79
N LEU A 113 -9.43 13.68 -9.80
CA LEU A 113 -8.07 13.33 -9.43
C LEU A 113 -7.98 12.89 -7.96
N GLY A 114 -8.61 13.63 -7.03
CA GLY A 114 -8.69 13.25 -5.62
C GLY A 114 -9.37 11.90 -5.41
N TYR A 115 -10.45 11.62 -6.13
CA TYR A 115 -11.10 10.31 -6.11
C TYR A 115 -10.18 9.19 -6.64
N CYS A 116 -9.52 9.41 -7.78
CA CYS A 116 -8.56 8.47 -8.35
C CYS A 116 -7.39 8.18 -7.41
N MET A 117 -6.88 9.19 -6.70
CA MET A 117 -5.85 9.00 -5.67
C MET A 117 -6.34 8.10 -4.53
N GLY A 118 -7.57 8.29 -4.07
CA GLY A 118 -8.19 7.41 -3.05
C GLY A 118 -8.34 5.96 -3.52
N GLN A 119 -8.76 5.75 -4.77
CA GLN A 119 -8.86 4.40 -5.36
C GLN A 119 -7.49 3.75 -5.54
N PHE A 120 -6.49 4.52 -6.01
CA PHE A 120 -5.12 4.06 -6.12
C PHE A 120 -4.56 3.62 -4.75
N PHE A 121 -4.84 4.38 -3.69
CA PHE A 121 -4.46 4.02 -2.33
C PHE A 121 -5.12 2.71 -1.87
N LEU A 122 -6.41 2.50 -2.17
CA LEU A 122 -7.09 1.23 -1.89
C LEU A 122 -6.45 0.05 -2.64
N ILE A 123 -6.20 0.18 -3.95
CA ILE A 123 -5.62 -0.90 -4.77
C ILE A 123 -4.27 -1.32 -4.19
N LYS A 124 -3.43 -0.37 -3.79
CA LYS A 124 -2.15 -0.65 -3.15
C LYS A 124 -2.33 -1.50 -1.89
N TYR A 125 -3.30 -1.17 -1.04
CA TYR A 125 -3.57 -1.92 0.19
C TYR A 125 -4.15 -3.31 -0.09
N VAL A 126 -5.05 -3.44 -1.06
CA VAL A 126 -5.59 -4.75 -1.48
C VAL A 126 -4.47 -5.67 -1.97
N VAL A 127 -3.54 -5.16 -2.78
CA VAL A 127 -2.41 -5.95 -3.29
C VAL A 127 -1.44 -6.33 -2.18
N VAL A 128 -0.99 -5.36 -1.38
CA VAL A 128 -0.02 -5.60 -0.31
C VAL A 128 -0.60 -6.51 0.78
N TYR A 129 -1.82 -6.26 1.25
CA TYR A 129 -2.45 -7.13 2.24
C TYR A 129 -2.89 -8.47 1.64
N GLY A 130 -3.24 -8.51 0.36
CA GLY A 130 -3.51 -9.76 -0.36
C GLY A 130 -2.32 -10.70 -0.33
N LEU A 131 -1.12 -10.18 -0.62
CA LEU A 131 0.12 -10.95 -0.54
C LEU A 131 0.38 -11.49 0.87
N ASN A 132 0.27 -10.62 1.88
CA ASN A 132 0.44 -11.06 3.27
C ASN A 132 -0.63 -12.09 3.69
N HIS A 133 -1.86 -11.95 3.21
CA HIS A 133 -2.95 -12.89 3.48
C HIS A 133 -2.68 -14.26 2.86
N THR A 134 -2.15 -14.31 1.63
CA THR A 134 -1.74 -15.57 1.00
C THR A 134 -0.59 -16.23 1.74
N LEU A 135 0.39 -15.46 2.23
CA LEU A 135 1.50 -15.99 3.04
C LEU A 135 1.00 -16.57 4.37
N CYS A 136 0.14 -15.84 5.09
CA CYS A 136 -0.48 -16.37 6.30
C CYS A 136 -1.29 -17.64 6.03
N ALA A 137 -2.01 -17.71 4.90
CA ALA A 137 -2.79 -18.90 4.53
C ALA A 137 -1.90 -20.12 4.27
N ILE A 138 -0.72 -19.94 3.66
CA ILE A 138 0.29 -21.01 3.48
C ILE A 138 0.75 -21.54 4.85
N ASP A 139 0.95 -20.65 5.82
CA ASP A 139 1.33 -21.01 7.19
C ASP A 139 0.16 -21.48 8.07
N ASN A 140 -1.04 -21.65 7.51
CA ASN A 140 -2.28 -21.94 8.25
C ASN A 140 -2.63 -20.90 9.34
N ILE A 141 -2.17 -19.66 9.18
CA ILE A 141 -2.46 -18.52 10.06
C ILE A 141 -3.65 -17.73 9.51
N GLN A 142 -4.66 -17.52 10.35
CA GLN A 142 -5.83 -16.73 10.00
C GLN A 142 -5.50 -15.22 10.03
N ALA A 143 -5.28 -14.65 8.85
CA ALA A 143 -5.07 -13.21 8.69
C ALA A 143 -6.38 -12.41 8.80
N PRO A 144 -6.34 -11.13 9.25
CA PRO A 144 -7.49 -10.25 9.18
C PRO A 144 -8.02 -10.12 7.74
N SER A 145 -9.33 -9.93 7.60
CA SER A 145 -9.96 -9.71 6.29
C SER A 145 -9.44 -8.44 5.62
N GLN A 146 -9.41 -8.45 4.29
CA GLN A 146 -9.03 -7.33 3.43
C GLN A 146 -9.87 -6.04 3.61
N PRO A 147 -9.34 -4.89 3.16
CA PRO A 147 -10.03 -3.60 3.22
C PRO A 147 -11.35 -3.62 2.45
N LYS A 148 -12.37 -2.94 2.98
CA LYS A 148 -13.59 -2.67 2.21
C LYS A 148 -13.34 -1.59 1.16
N CYS A 149 -14.09 -1.63 0.06
CA CYS A 149 -14.02 -0.60 -0.97
C CYS A 149 -14.39 0.78 -0.39
N VAL A 150 -13.44 1.72 -0.45
CA VAL A 150 -13.57 3.11 0.03
C VAL A 150 -14.80 3.81 -0.57
N ALA A 151 -15.09 3.55 -1.86
CA ALA A 151 -16.24 4.15 -2.54
C ALA A 151 -17.61 3.67 -2.02
N ARG A 152 -17.66 2.56 -1.27
CA ARG A 152 -18.90 2.03 -0.67
C ARG A 152 -19.09 2.46 0.78
N ILE A 153 -18.09 3.11 1.39
CA ILE A 153 -18.14 3.50 2.80
C ILE A 153 -18.72 4.91 2.92
N TYR A 154 -19.78 5.05 3.71
CA TYR A 154 -20.53 6.31 3.90
C TYR A 154 -20.41 6.89 5.32
N LEU A 155 -19.69 6.23 6.24
CA LEU A 155 -19.42 6.72 7.59
C LEU A 155 -17.91 6.84 7.83
N TYR A 156 -17.47 7.90 8.51
CA TYR A 156 -16.08 8.05 8.97
C TYR A 156 -15.71 6.92 9.93
N SER A 157 -16.61 6.56 10.85
CA SER A 157 -16.34 5.44 11.78
C SER A 157 -16.09 4.12 11.05
N ASP A 158 -16.82 3.87 9.97
CA ASP A 158 -16.63 2.67 9.14
C ASP A 158 -15.35 2.76 8.29
N MET A 159 -14.98 3.95 7.81
CA MET A 159 -13.72 4.16 7.09
C MET A 159 -12.55 3.73 7.96
N TRP A 160 -12.46 4.26 9.17
CA TRP A 160 -11.39 3.93 10.11
C TRP A 160 -11.43 2.47 10.56
N LYS A 161 -12.62 1.86 10.69
CA LYS A 161 -12.77 0.46 11.11
C LYS A 161 -12.42 -0.56 10.03
N TYR A 162 -12.71 -0.27 8.77
CA TYR A 162 -12.66 -1.25 7.68
C TYR A 162 -11.62 -0.98 6.60
N PHE A 163 -11.01 0.22 6.56
CA PHE A 163 -9.91 0.50 5.64
C PHE A 163 -8.61 -0.18 6.12
N ASP A 164 -8.12 0.18 7.30
CA ASP A 164 -6.97 -0.48 7.92
C ASP A 164 -7.37 -1.08 9.28
N LYS A 165 -7.71 -2.37 9.25
CA LYS A 165 -8.13 -3.12 10.45
C LYS A 165 -6.98 -3.31 11.44
N GLY A 166 -5.74 -3.40 10.96
CA GLY A 166 -4.57 -3.59 11.80
C GLY A 166 -4.33 -2.36 12.65
N LEU A 167 -4.21 -1.21 11.99
CA LEU A 167 -4.07 0.10 12.65
C LEU A 167 -5.24 0.38 13.58
N TYR A 168 -6.48 0.16 13.12
CA TYR A 168 -7.67 0.37 13.96
C TYR A 168 -7.64 -0.46 15.25
N LYS A 169 -7.36 -1.76 15.15
CA LYS A 169 -7.26 -2.64 16.32
C LYS A 169 -6.14 -2.19 17.27
N PHE A 170 -5.01 -1.76 16.72
CA PHE A 170 -3.90 -1.22 17.50
C PHE A 170 -4.33 0.03 18.29
N LEU A 171 -4.89 1.04 17.61
CA LEU A 171 -5.36 2.27 18.23
C LEU A 171 -6.40 2.00 19.32
N VAL A 172 -7.39 1.15 19.03
CA VAL A 172 -8.46 0.82 19.97
C VAL A 172 -7.92 0.10 21.21
N ARG A 173 -7.07 -0.91 21.02
CA ARG A 173 -6.59 -1.77 22.10
C ARG A 173 -5.57 -1.07 22.99
N TYR A 174 -4.67 -0.28 22.41
CA TYR A 174 -3.50 0.25 23.13
C TYR A 174 -3.61 1.72 23.50
N ILE A 175 -4.49 2.50 22.86
CA ILE A 175 -4.64 3.92 23.14
C ILE A 175 -6.06 4.22 23.65
N TYR A 176 -7.07 3.96 22.82
CA TYR A 176 -8.44 4.41 23.08
C TYR A 176 -9.07 3.76 24.32
N ILE A 177 -9.12 2.42 24.40
CA ILE A 177 -9.74 1.71 25.53
C ILE A 177 -8.99 1.98 26.85
N PRO A 178 -7.65 1.91 26.91
CA PRO A 178 -6.91 2.24 28.14
C PRO A 178 -7.21 3.66 28.65
N LEU A 179 -7.26 4.67 27.78
CA LEU A 179 -7.58 6.05 28.18
C LEU A 179 -9.00 6.17 28.76
N LEU A 180 -9.97 5.50 28.16
CA LEU A 180 -11.34 5.48 28.71
C LEU A 180 -11.41 4.78 30.07
N LYS A 181 -10.63 3.72 30.29
CA LYS A 181 -10.54 3.04 31.59
C LYS A 181 -9.88 3.92 32.66
N SER A 182 -8.99 4.83 32.26
CA SER A 182 -8.35 5.83 33.13
C SER A 182 -9.19 7.11 33.31
N ASN A 183 -10.50 7.07 33.08
CA ASN A 183 -11.45 8.17 33.23
C ASN A 183 -11.25 9.38 32.29
N PHE A 184 -10.52 9.24 31.18
CA PHE A 184 -10.49 10.28 30.14
C PHE A 184 -11.77 10.26 29.31
N ASN A 185 -12.19 11.43 28.81
CA ASN A 185 -13.38 11.53 27.95
C ASN A 185 -13.10 10.99 26.53
N LYS A 186 -14.18 10.65 25.80
CA LYS A 186 -14.08 10.09 24.44
C LYS A 186 -13.38 11.01 23.43
N VAL A 187 -13.53 12.32 23.59
CA VAL A 187 -12.95 13.34 22.71
C VAL A 187 -11.43 13.41 22.89
N LEU A 188 -10.94 13.39 24.13
CA LEU A 188 -9.51 13.38 24.42
C LEU A 188 -8.88 12.05 24.03
N ALA A 189 -9.59 10.93 24.26
CA ALA A 189 -9.12 9.62 23.81
C ALA A 189 -9.00 9.54 22.28
N SER A 190 -9.97 10.07 21.53
CA SER A 190 -9.88 10.14 20.07
C SER A 190 -8.81 11.12 19.61
N PHE A 191 -8.66 12.27 20.27
CA PHE A 191 -7.60 13.24 19.98
C PHE A 191 -6.22 12.60 20.09
N LEU A 192 -5.94 11.89 21.18
CA LEU A 192 -4.66 11.21 21.38
C LEU A 192 -4.41 10.08 20.36
N CYS A 193 -5.46 9.39 19.89
CA CYS A 193 -5.32 8.45 18.77
C CYS A 193 -4.87 9.17 17.48
N PHE A 194 -5.47 10.32 17.15
CA PHE A 194 -5.09 11.09 15.97
C PHE A 194 -3.73 11.77 16.10
N THR A 195 -3.35 12.19 17.30
CA THR A 195 -1.99 12.66 17.59
C THR A 195 -0.97 11.55 17.33
N PHE A 196 -1.24 10.33 17.78
CA PHE A 196 -0.38 9.18 17.48
C PHE A 196 -0.25 8.94 15.97
N VAL A 197 -1.37 8.93 15.24
CA VAL A 197 -1.38 8.75 13.77
C VAL A 197 -0.55 9.84 13.08
N PHE A 198 -0.71 11.10 13.48
CA PHE A 198 0.06 12.23 12.96
C PHE A 198 1.58 12.05 13.17
N VAL A 199 1.98 11.64 14.38
CA VAL A 199 3.38 11.36 14.71
C VAL A 199 3.91 10.17 13.91
N TRP A 200 3.15 9.07 13.85
CA TRP A 200 3.49 7.84 13.13
C TRP A 200 3.76 8.08 11.64
N HIS A 201 3.00 8.97 11.00
CA HIS A 201 3.17 9.28 9.58
C HIS A 201 4.27 10.34 9.28
N GLY A 202 4.96 10.88 10.30
CA GLY A 202 6.16 11.71 10.10
C GLY A 202 5.96 13.22 10.26
N MET A 203 4.90 13.66 10.96
CA MET A 203 4.72 15.05 11.43
C MET A 203 4.80 16.17 10.37
N GLN A 204 4.30 15.92 9.16
CA GLN A 204 4.26 16.93 8.09
C GLN A 204 2.92 17.71 8.11
N ILE A 205 2.90 18.95 7.61
CA ILE A 205 1.72 19.84 7.68
C ILE A 205 0.49 19.27 6.96
N ASN A 206 0.68 18.68 5.79
CA ASN A 206 -0.34 17.95 5.02
C ASN A 206 -0.94 16.79 5.83
N ILE A 207 -0.12 16.05 6.58
CA ILE A 207 -0.57 14.96 7.46
C ILE A 207 -1.31 15.53 8.67
N PHE A 208 -0.85 16.64 9.24
CA PHE A 208 -1.53 17.32 10.34
C PHE A 208 -2.95 17.72 9.93
N ILE A 209 -3.09 18.42 8.79
CA ILE A 209 -4.39 18.85 8.25
C ILE A 209 -5.29 17.64 8.04
N TRP A 210 -4.79 16.60 7.38
CA TRP A 210 -5.55 15.36 7.15
C TRP A 210 -6.00 14.70 8.46
N ALA A 211 -5.11 14.55 9.44
CA ALA A 211 -5.42 13.92 10.73
C ALA A 211 -6.42 14.74 11.55
N PHE A 212 -6.25 16.07 11.58
CA PHE A 212 -7.13 17.00 12.28
C PHE A 212 -8.55 17.00 11.70
N LEU A 213 -8.68 17.02 10.37
CA LEU A 213 -9.98 16.96 9.71
C LEU A 213 -10.69 15.63 9.92
N ASN A 214 -9.95 14.51 9.93
CA ASN A 214 -10.52 13.21 10.29
C ASN A 214 -10.99 13.15 11.75
N PHE A 215 -10.21 13.73 12.67
CA PHE A 215 -10.62 13.87 14.07
C PHE A 215 -11.91 14.67 14.19
N ILE A 216 -12.02 15.83 13.54
CA ILE A 216 -13.24 16.63 13.51
C ILE A 216 -14.41 15.83 12.91
N GLY A 217 -14.21 15.20 11.76
CA GLY A 217 -15.24 14.42 11.05
C GLY A 217 -15.83 13.31 11.92
N LEU A 218 -14.99 12.57 12.64
CA LEU A 218 -15.45 11.52 13.57
C LEU A 218 -16.23 12.07 14.76
N ASN A 219 -15.81 13.19 15.35
CA ASN A 219 -16.51 13.80 16.48
C ASN A 219 -17.83 14.43 16.05
N ILE A 220 -17.89 15.04 14.86
CA ILE A 220 -19.15 15.51 14.25
C ILE A 220 -20.08 14.33 14.01
N GLU A 221 -19.60 13.23 13.42
CA GLU A 221 -20.43 12.03 13.22
C GLU A 221 -20.98 11.52 14.56
N SER A 222 -20.15 11.47 15.60
CA SER A 222 -20.58 11.08 16.95
C SER A 222 -21.63 12.02 17.53
N LEU A 223 -21.48 13.33 17.37
CA LEU A 223 -22.45 14.33 17.84
C LEU A 223 -23.77 14.20 17.08
N MET A 224 -23.72 14.01 15.77
CA MET A 224 -24.92 13.88 14.93
C MET A 224 -25.72 12.62 15.25
N LYS A 225 -25.04 11.52 15.57
CA LYS A 225 -25.69 10.29 16.07
C LYS A 225 -26.44 10.53 17.39
N LEU A 226 -25.95 11.42 18.25
CA LEU A 226 -26.63 11.79 19.50
C LEU A 226 -27.85 12.68 19.28
N VAL A 227 -27.81 13.57 18.28
CA VAL A 227 -28.88 14.53 17.98
C VAL A 227 -30.02 13.89 17.17
N GLY A 228 -29.86 12.67 16.66
CA GLY A 228 -30.91 11.93 15.95
C GLY A 228 -31.28 12.51 14.58
N LYS A 229 -30.43 13.37 13.98
CA LYS A 229 -30.65 13.95 12.65
C LYS A 229 -30.20 13.00 11.53
N ASN A 230 -31.01 12.97 10.46
CA ASN A 230 -30.93 12.00 9.35
C ASN A 230 -29.56 11.89 8.65
N MET A 231 -29.34 10.68 8.13
CA MET A 231 -28.13 10.11 7.51
C MET A 231 -27.49 10.91 6.35
N TRP A 232 -28.22 11.86 5.74
CA TRP A 232 -27.81 12.57 4.52
C TRP A 232 -26.70 13.62 4.71
N TYR A 233 -26.56 14.19 5.90
CA TYR A 233 -25.51 15.18 6.18
C TYR A 233 -24.13 14.53 6.38
N SER A 234 -24.09 13.26 6.81
CA SER A 234 -22.84 12.50 6.97
C SER A 234 -22.15 12.27 5.62
N THR A 235 -22.94 12.09 4.56
CA THR A 235 -22.48 12.01 3.17
C THR A 235 -21.83 13.31 2.68
N PHE A 236 -22.34 14.48 3.12
CA PHE A 236 -21.77 15.80 2.78
C PHE A 236 -20.40 16.03 3.44
N VAL A 237 -20.18 15.49 4.64
CA VAL A 237 -18.87 15.54 5.33
C VAL A 237 -17.88 14.52 4.75
N LEU A 238 -18.35 13.46 4.08
CA LEU A 238 -17.48 12.51 3.38
C LEU A 238 -16.96 13.08 2.05
N LEU A 239 -17.73 13.94 1.39
CA LEU A 239 -17.26 14.78 0.28
C LEU A 239 -16.12 15.72 0.71
N LEU A 240 -16.06 16.09 1.99
CA LEU A 240 -14.94 16.82 2.59
C LEU A 240 -13.65 15.98 2.69
N PHE A 241 -13.74 14.64 2.77
CA PHE A 241 -12.58 13.75 2.67
C PHE A 241 -12.00 13.73 1.25
N LEU A 242 -12.86 13.73 0.24
CA LEU A 242 -12.48 13.92 -1.17
C LEU A 242 -11.89 15.32 -1.42
N TYR A 243 -12.46 16.35 -0.79
CA TYR A 243 -11.91 17.71 -0.78
C TYR A 243 -10.50 17.76 -0.15
N CYS A 244 -10.21 16.96 0.88
CA CYS A 244 -8.87 16.90 1.50
C CYS A 244 -7.81 16.20 0.64
N CYS A 245 -8.18 15.15 -0.10
CA CYS A 245 -7.30 14.58 -1.12
C CYS A 245 -6.96 15.62 -2.22
N CYS A 246 -7.87 16.58 -2.48
CA CYS A 246 -7.62 17.71 -3.38
C CYS A 246 -6.86 18.87 -2.72
N GLN A 247 -7.03 19.11 -1.41
CA GLN A 247 -6.42 20.24 -0.70
C GLN A 247 -4.91 20.04 -0.44
N VAL A 248 -4.46 18.79 -0.20
CA VAL A 248 -3.01 18.48 -0.17
C VAL A 248 -2.37 18.78 -1.53
N SER A 249 -3.13 18.71 -2.63
CA SER A 249 -2.65 19.14 -3.95
C SER A 249 -2.71 20.66 -4.14
N THR A 250 -3.65 21.39 -3.53
CA THR A 250 -3.66 22.86 -3.59
C THR A 250 -2.58 23.52 -2.72
N ASP A 251 -2.14 22.90 -1.64
CA ASP A 251 -1.04 23.45 -0.82
C ASP A 251 0.32 23.37 -1.55
N LEU A 252 0.49 22.45 -2.51
CA LEU A 252 1.62 22.44 -3.46
C LEU A 252 1.60 23.63 -4.43
N LYS A 253 0.42 24.20 -4.70
CA LYS A 253 0.24 25.36 -5.59
C LYS A 253 0.76 26.66 -4.99
N ASN A 254 0.72 26.80 -3.66
CA ASN A 254 1.10 28.03 -2.96
C ASN A 254 2.53 28.01 -2.39
N TRP A 255 3.27 26.91 -2.53
CA TRP A 255 4.64 26.80 -2.02
C TRP A 255 5.71 27.24 -3.04
N ASN A 256 5.32 27.38 -4.31
CA ASN A 256 6.18 27.85 -5.41
C ASN A 256 5.79 29.23 -5.95
N SER A 257 4.90 29.95 -5.28
CA SER A 257 4.50 31.33 -5.58
C SER A 257 5.09 32.31 -4.57
#